data_AF-A0A8C7FEB5-F1
#
_entry.id   AF-A0A8C7FEB5-F1
#
_cell.length_a   1.000
_cell.length_b   1.000
_cell.length_c   1.000
_cell.angle_alpha   90.00
_cell.angle_beta   90.00
_cell.angle_gamma   90.00
#
_symmetry.space_group_name_H-M   'P 1'
#
loop_
_entity.id
_entity.type
_entity.pdbx_description
1 polymer ?
#
loop_
_entity_poly.entity_id
_entity_poly.type
_entity_poly.pdbx_seq_one_letter_code
_entity_poly.pdbx_strand_id
1 'polypeptide(L)'
;MNTIGSFFCLCYVGFWSNDTECVDVNECSEVYSNSSTSVSVCQPSSTCINLPGSYQCPCNSGFLLNGTDCQDVDECSDPEGAPCPDHSVCKNTIGSLLCPCLDGYEPGAQGNDTVCGDIDECLFNTTCRVDQVCTNLPGTYHCDCPGGYHEDVGACVDTDECGNSNGAEVCHPSARCWNTPGSYTCLCSQGHAGLLGIGALCVDLDECQQNNGGCHSAATCSNSAGGFQCHCASGWDTRGGHGDRGGHGDRGCVDQDECVSPSACPAHTSCRNYPGSFNCSCASNNTVCIETQTLDRGTLPRRPASRSRLFTVFLINFMLF
;
A
#
# COMPACT_ATOMS: atom_id res chain seq x y z
N MET A 1 -68.34 69.85 10.32
CA MET A 1 -69.66 70.48 10.54
C MET A 1 -69.70 71.79 9.77
N ASN A 2 -70.83 72.11 9.13
CA ASN A 2 -70.99 73.39 8.43
C ASN A 2 -71.66 74.41 9.34
N THR A 3 -71.02 75.57 9.49
CA THR A 3 -71.59 76.75 10.13
C THR A 3 -71.77 77.85 9.09
N ILE A 4 -72.63 78.84 9.35
CA ILE A 4 -72.87 79.95 8.42
C ILE A 4 -71.57 80.76 8.31
N GLY A 5 -70.87 80.66 7.18
CA GLY A 5 -69.62 81.37 6.89
C GLY A 5 -68.32 80.57 7.07
N SER A 6 -68.36 79.34 7.60
CA SER A 6 -67.17 78.45 7.66
C SER A 6 -67.56 76.97 7.74
N PHE A 7 -66.71 76.10 7.22
CA PHE A 7 -66.78 74.66 7.47
C PHE A 7 -65.49 74.23 8.18
N PHE A 8 -65.61 73.33 9.15
CA PHE A 8 -64.47 72.70 9.81
C PHE A 8 -64.69 71.19 9.84
N CYS A 9 -63.64 70.40 9.62
CA CYS A 9 -63.74 68.95 9.72
C CYS A 9 -63.61 68.51 11.18
N LEU A 10 -64.56 67.71 11.66
CA LEU A 10 -64.38 66.93 12.87
C LEU A 10 -63.73 65.63 12.44
N CYS A 11 -62.47 65.46 12.79
CA CYS A 11 -61.70 64.27 12.42
C CYS A 11 -61.79 63.22 13.53
N TYR A 12 -61.74 61.95 13.13
CA TYR A 12 -61.60 60.84 14.08
C TYR A 12 -60.20 60.88 14.72
N VAL A 13 -60.04 60.20 15.86
CA VAL A 13 -58.74 60.04 16.52
C VAL A 13 -57.72 59.49 15.51
N GLY A 14 -56.49 60.01 15.53
CA GLY A 14 -55.44 59.68 14.55
C GLY A 14 -55.40 60.59 13.33
N PHE A 15 -56.33 61.56 13.21
CA PHE A 15 -56.34 62.54 12.12
C PHE A 15 -56.41 63.97 12.67
N TRP A 16 -55.72 64.91 12.02
CA TRP A 16 -55.83 66.34 12.30
C TRP A 16 -56.50 67.05 11.13
N SER A 17 -57.20 68.17 11.39
CA SER A 17 -57.87 68.93 10.34
C SER A 17 -56.95 70.02 9.80
N ASN A 18 -56.78 70.08 8.48
CA ASN A 18 -56.13 71.20 7.79
C ASN A 18 -57.13 72.27 7.32
N ASP A 19 -58.23 72.44 8.07
CA ASP A 19 -59.44 73.21 7.73
C ASP A 19 -60.29 72.64 6.57
N THR A 20 -59.70 71.98 5.59
CA THR A 20 -60.42 71.48 4.39
C THR A 20 -60.66 69.97 4.36
N GLU A 21 -59.76 69.19 4.96
CA GLU A 21 -59.79 67.74 4.99
C GLU A 21 -59.21 67.22 6.33
N CYS A 22 -59.43 65.93 6.58
CA CYS A 22 -58.78 65.22 7.68
C CYS A 22 -57.51 64.56 7.15
N VAL A 23 -56.37 65.04 7.64
CA VAL A 23 -55.06 64.53 7.29
C VAL A 23 -54.60 63.59 8.37
N ASP A 24 -54.06 62.46 7.95
CA ASP A 24 -53.49 61.46 8.82
C ASP A 24 -52.36 62.05 9.70
N VAL A 25 -52.35 61.72 10.98
CA VAL A 25 -51.24 62.08 11.88
C VAL A 25 -50.14 61.08 11.62
N ASN A 26 -49.01 61.53 11.06
CA ASN A 26 -47.86 60.63 10.89
C ASN A 26 -47.13 60.45 12.23
N GLU A 27 -47.48 59.39 12.98
CA GLU A 27 -46.86 59.11 14.28
C GLU A 27 -45.39 58.68 14.16
N CYS A 28 -44.93 58.29 12.97
CA CYS A 28 -43.53 57.91 12.72
C CYS A 28 -42.63 59.10 12.34
N SER A 29 -43.16 60.33 12.30
CA SER A 29 -42.38 61.50 11.92
C SER A 29 -41.50 62.04 13.06
N GLU A 30 -40.28 62.50 12.71
CA GLU A 30 -39.24 63.07 13.61
C GLU A 30 -39.75 64.16 14.58
N VAL A 31 -40.88 64.79 14.26
CA VAL A 31 -41.52 65.85 15.07
C VAL A 31 -42.19 65.26 16.33
N TYR A 32 -42.69 64.02 16.25
CA TYR A 32 -43.30 63.32 17.38
C TYR A 32 -42.30 62.42 18.14
N SER A 33 -41.19 62.03 17.50
CA SER A 33 -40.08 61.29 18.14
C SER A 33 -39.29 62.13 19.15
N ASN A 34 -39.32 63.46 18.99
CA ASN A 34 -38.40 64.39 19.67
C ASN A 34 -39.12 65.46 20.53
N SER A 35 -40.38 65.23 20.91
CA SER A 35 -41.14 66.17 21.75
C SER A 35 -40.76 66.05 23.23
N SER A 36 -39.67 66.73 23.64
CA SER A 36 -39.23 67.07 25.03
C SER A 36 -39.16 65.97 26.11
N THR A 37 -39.58 64.75 25.79
CA THR A 37 -39.43 63.48 26.48
C THR A 37 -39.18 62.49 25.36
N SER A 38 -37.91 62.26 25.02
CA SER A 38 -37.47 61.44 23.89
C SER A 38 -37.85 59.97 24.10
N VAL A 39 -39.12 59.67 23.89
CA VAL A 39 -39.69 58.32 23.90
C VAL A 39 -39.97 58.01 22.44
N SER A 40 -39.19 57.10 21.85
CA SER A 40 -39.51 56.54 20.55
C SER A 40 -40.93 55.97 20.59
N VAL A 41 -41.77 56.33 19.61
CA VAL A 41 -43.18 55.87 19.53
C VAL A 41 -43.29 54.35 19.55
N CYS A 42 -42.27 53.69 19.00
CA CYS A 42 -42.11 52.24 19.04
C CYS A 42 -41.01 51.81 20.03
N GLN A 43 -41.15 50.59 20.56
CA GLN A 43 -40.16 49.94 21.41
C GLN A 43 -38.82 49.70 20.69
N PRO A 44 -37.71 49.46 21.42
CA PRO A 44 -36.43 49.08 20.79
C PRO A 44 -36.58 47.85 19.88
N SER A 45 -35.74 47.76 18.85
CA SER A 45 -35.76 46.66 17.87
C SER A 45 -37.09 46.50 17.10
N SER A 46 -37.78 47.61 16.84
CA SER A 46 -38.99 47.65 16.01
C SER A 46 -38.97 48.80 15.02
N THR A 47 -39.73 48.66 13.93
CA THR A 47 -39.84 49.68 12.88
C THR A 47 -41.23 50.29 12.89
N CYS A 48 -41.32 51.61 12.99
CA CYS A 48 -42.61 52.32 12.93
C CYS A 48 -43.17 52.32 11.51
N ILE A 49 -44.40 51.85 11.36
CA ILE A 49 -45.17 51.89 10.11
C ILE A 49 -46.41 52.75 10.33
N ASN A 50 -46.48 53.88 9.63
CA ASN A 50 -47.61 54.78 9.66
C ASN A 50 -48.78 54.21 8.84
N LEU A 51 -49.99 54.18 9.43
CA LEU A 51 -51.20 53.72 8.78
C LEU A 51 -52.27 54.81 8.86
N PRO A 52 -53.26 54.85 7.96
CA PRO A 52 -54.34 55.82 8.08
C PRO A 52 -55.10 55.66 9.41
N GLY A 53 -54.97 56.66 10.29
CA GLY A 53 -55.61 56.76 11.60
C GLY A 53 -54.94 55.98 12.73
N SER A 54 -53.75 55.41 12.51
CA SER A 54 -53.02 54.61 13.50
C SER A 54 -51.57 54.36 13.06
N TYR A 55 -50.76 53.76 13.92
CA TYR A 55 -49.46 53.22 13.56
C TYR A 55 -49.33 51.76 13.99
N GLN A 56 -48.29 51.09 13.48
CA GLN A 56 -47.85 49.78 13.95
C GLN A 56 -46.35 49.78 14.19
N CYS A 57 -45.93 49.00 15.18
CA CYS A 57 -44.52 48.81 15.56
C CYS A 57 -44.14 47.33 15.48
N PRO A 58 -44.13 46.71 14.29
CA PRO A 58 -43.64 45.34 14.15
C PRO A 58 -42.18 45.25 14.60
N CYS A 59 -41.86 44.18 15.33
CA CYS A 59 -40.48 43.84 15.65
C CYS A 59 -39.67 43.63 14.38
N ASN A 60 -38.40 44.05 14.42
CA ASN A 60 -37.46 43.81 13.34
C ASN A 60 -37.22 42.30 13.17
N SER A 61 -36.72 41.89 12.01
CA SER A 61 -36.29 40.49 11.78
C SER A 61 -35.30 40.04 12.88
N GLY A 62 -35.44 38.80 13.35
CA GLY A 62 -34.67 38.26 14.48
C GLY A 62 -35.25 38.58 15.86
N PHE A 63 -36.42 39.24 15.94
CA PHE A 63 -37.08 39.55 17.20
C PHE A 63 -38.54 39.08 17.20
N LEU A 64 -39.03 38.64 18.36
CA LEU A 64 -40.43 38.31 18.62
C LEU A 64 -41.03 39.24 19.67
N LEU A 65 -42.29 39.61 19.47
CA LEU A 65 -43.01 40.43 20.43
C LEU A 65 -43.37 39.61 21.67
N ASN A 66 -42.81 39.98 22.82
CA ASN A 66 -43.10 39.37 24.12
C ASN A 66 -43.69 40.44 25.05
N GLY A 67 -45.01 40.48 25.15
CA GLY A 67 -45.72 41.56 25.84
C GLY A 67 -45.64 42.87 25.05
N THR A 68 -44.89 43.85 25.55
CA THR A 68 -44.67 45.16 24.91
C THR A 68 -43.29 45.31 24.28
N ASP A 69 -42.38 44.38 24.54
CA ASP A 69 -40.98 44.49 24.13
C ASP A 69 -40.65 43.48 23.02
N CYS A 70 -39.81 43.90 22.09
CA CYS A 70 -39.24 43.01 21.08
C CYS A 70 -38.05 42.29 21.70
N GLN A 71 -38.22 40.99 21.95
CA GLN A 71 -37.18 40.14 22.49
C GLN A 71 -36.48 39.41 21.35
N ASP A 72 -35.16 39.33 21.47
CA ASP A 72 -34.30 38.56 20.58
C ASP A 72 -34.76 37.10 20.47
N VAL A 73 -34.76 36.56 19.26
CA VAL A 73 -35.02 35.15 19.01
C VAL A 73 -33.71 34.40 19.12
N ASP A 74 -33.62 33.44 20.04
CA ASP A 74 -32.46 32.56 20.09
C ASP A 74 -32.62 31.43 19.06
N GLU A 75 -32.12 31.65 17.84
CA GLU A 75 -32.19 30.65 16.78
C GLU A 75 -31.31 29.42 17.07
N CYS A 76 -30.36 29.49 18.01
CA CYS A 76 -29.55 28.35 18.42
C CYS A 76 -30.28 27.39 19.36
N SER A 77 -31.36 27.85 20.00
CA SER A 77 -32.21 27.04 20.88
C SER A 77 -33.40 26.41 20.14
N ASP A 78 -33.41 26.42 18.80
CA ASP A 78 -34.48 25.84 18.00
C ASP A 78 -34.54 24.30 18.16
N PRO A 79 -35.70 23.74 18.55
CA PRO A 79 -35.88 22.29 18.71
C PRO A 79 -35.76 21.48 17.39
N GLU A 80 -35.88 22.10 16.22
CA GLU A 80 -35.63 21.44 14.93
C GLU A 80 -34.15 21.44 14.53
N GLY A 81 -33.30 22.11 15.31
CA GLY A 81 -31.86 22.22 15.12
C GLY A 81 -31.43 23.64 14.74
N ALA A 82 -30.23 24.03 15.18
CA ALA A 82 -29.68 25.36 14.87
C ALA A 82 -29.45 25.53 13.35
N PRO A 83 -29.76 26.69 12.75
CA PRO A 83 -29.69 26.95 11.32
C PRO A 83 -28.25 27.20 10.81
N CYS A 84 -27.27 26.51 11.39
CA CYS A 84 -25.86 26.65 11.05
C CYS A 84 -25.38 25.48 10.17
N PRO A 85 -24.34 25.69 9.33
CA PRO A 85 -23.78 24.65 8.49
C PRO A 85 -23.08 23.55 9.30
N ASP A 86 -22.87 22.39 8.67
CA ASP A 86 -22.05 21.33 9.24
C ASP A 86 -20.65 21.86 9.61
N HIS A 87 -20.07 21.31 10.67
CA HIS A 87 -18.77 21.71 11.22
C HIS A 87 -18.69 23.18 11.70
N SER A 88 -19.79 23.70 12.24
CA SER A 88 -19.83 25.03 12.87
C SER A 88 -20.53 24.99 14.23
N VAL A 89 -20.37 26.07 15.00
CA VAL A 89 -21.02 26.24 16.31
C VAL A 89 -21.97 27.42 16.24
N CYS A 90 -23.25 27.20 16.52
CA CYS A 90 -24.22 28.29 16.61
C CYS A 90 -23.94 29.18 17.83
N LYS A 91 -23.84 30.49 17.60
CA LYS A 91 -23.77 31.52 18.63
C LYS A 91 -24.86 32.55 18.38
N ASN A 92 -25.82 32.62 19.31
CA ASN A 92 -26.88 33.61 19.23
C ASN A 92 -26.32 35.03 19.39
N THR A 93 -26.83 35.98 18.60
CA THR A 93 -26.47 37.39 18.65
C THR A 93 -27.72 38.25 18.63
N ILE A 94 -27.63 39.52 19.01
CA ILE A 94 -28.83 40.36 19.07
C ILE A 94 -29.35 40.62 17.63
N GLY A 95 -30.54 40.10 17.33
CA GLY A 95 -31.26 40.22 16.07
C GLY A 95 -30.80 39.26 14.98
N SER A 96 -29.92 38.30 15.28
CA SER A 96 -29.38 37.34 14.31
C SER A 96 -28.56 36.24 14.99
N LEU A 97 -27.85 35.42 14.23
CA LEU A 97 -26.89 34.45 14.75
C LEU A 97 -25.54 34.53 14.05
N LEU A 98 -24.51 33.96 14.66
CA LEU A 98 -23.21 33.73 14.07
C LEU A 98 -22.90 32.23 14.08
N CYS A 99 -22.41 31.71 12.96
CA CYS A 99 -21.98 30.32 12.82
C CYS A 99 -20.46 30.24 12.56
N PRO A 100 -19.58 30.53 13.54
CA PRO A 100 -18.15 30.27 13.37
C PRO A 100 -17.90 28.79 13.07
N CYS A 101 -17.04 28.54 12.09
CA CYS A 101 -16.53 27.19 11.82
C CYS A 101 -15.74 26.65 13.03
N LEU A 102 -15.75 25.32 13.17
CA LEU A 102 -14.91 24.62 14.14
C LEU A 102 -13.43 24.80 13.81
N ASP A 103 -12.56 24.60 14.82
CA ASP A 103 -11.12 24.58 14.60
C ASP A 103 -10.75 23.52 13.54
N GLY A 104 -9.86 23.88 12.61
CA GLY A 104 -9.52 23.04 11.46
C GLY A 104 -10.45 23.19 10.25
N TYR A 105 -11.45 24.07 10.32
CA TYR A 105 -12.36 24.36 9.21
C TYR A 105 -12.36 25.86 8.86
N GLU A 106 -12.53 26.17 7.57
CA GLU A 106 -12.64 27.53 7.07
C GLU A 106 -13.95 27.78 6.30
N PRO A 107 -14.49 29.01 6.32
CA PRO A 107 -15.62 29.38 5.48
C PRO A 107 -15.26 29.22 4.00
N GLY A 108 -16.16 28.64 3.20
CA GLY A 108 -15.94 28.49 1.76
C GLY A 108 -15.60 29.82 1.05
N ALA A 109 -14.70 29.75 0.06
CA ALA A 109 -14.07 30.88 -0.63
C ALA A 109 -14.99 31.93 -1.32
N GLN A 110 -16.32 31.80 -1.20
CA GLN A 110 -17.30 32.72 -1.81
C GLN A 110 -18.06 33.58 -0.80
N GLY A 111 -17.67 33.59 0.49
CA GLY A 111 -18.33 34.44 1.49
C GLY A 111 -19.81 34.10 1.71
N ASN A 112 -20.20 32.89 1.32
CA ASN A 112 -21.48 32.31 1.66
C ASN A 112 -21.22 31.41 2.88
N ASP A 113 -21.61 31.88 4.06
CA ASP A 113 -21.48 31.22 5.38
C ASP A 113 -22.21 29.85 5.47
N THR A 114 -22.53 29.22 4.34
CA THR A 114 -23.32 27.98 4.27
C THR A 114 -22.50 26.70 4.32
N VAL A 115 -21.17 26.75 4.24
CA VAL A 115 -20.34 25.54 4.33
C VAL A 115 -19.00 25.86 5.00
N CYS A 116 -18.70 25.16 6.09
CA CYS A 116 -17.37 25.08 6.67
C CYS A 116 -16.61 23.93 6.01
N GLY A 117 -15.63 24.28 5.19
CA GLY A 117 -14.75 23.32 4.52
C GLY A 117 -13.57 22.97 5.40
N ASP A 118 -13.11 21.73 5.30
CA ASP A 118 -11.87 21.28 5.93
C ASP A 118 -10.67 22.09 5.40
N ILE A 119 -9.81 22.55 6.29
CA ILE A 119 -8.56 23.23 5.92
C ILE A 119 -7.56 22.17 5.51
N ASP A 120 -7.12 22.14 4.26
CA ASP A 120 -6.06 21.22 3.84
C ASP A 120 -4.69 21.77 4.25
N GLU A 121 -4.21 21.38 5.44
CA GLU A 121 -2.92 21.85 5.94
C GLU A 121 -1.74 21.32 5.11
N CYS A 122 -1.93 20.26 4.32
CA CYS A 122 -0.89 19.67 3.48
C CYS A 122 -0.60 20.47 2.20
N LEU A 123 -1.44 21.47 1.86
CA LEU A 123 -1.13 22.43 0.80
C LEU A 123 0.07 23.33 1.15
N PHE A 124 0.42 23.42 2.43
CA PHE A 124 1.54 24.23 2.91
C PHE A 124 2.76 23.36 3.23
N ASN A 125 3.86 23.59 2.53
CA ASN A 125 5.14 22.86 2.73
C ASN A 125 5.78 23.04 4.12
N THR A 126 5.23 23.89 4.98
CA THR A 126 5.74 24.17 6.34
C THR A 126 5.00 23.42 7.43
N THR A 127 3.90 22.73 7.10
CA THR A 127 3.03 22.04 8.08
C THR A 127 3.74 20.87 8.74
N CYS A 128 4.38 20.02 7.92
CA CYS A 128 5.22 18.92 8.38
C CYS A 128 6.69 19.25 8.16
N ARG A 129 7.57 18.50 8.82
CA ARG A 129 9.00 18.57 8.49
C ARG A 129 9.25 18.06 7.07
N VAL A 130 10.37 18.47 6.48
CA VAL A 130 10.74 18.16 5.08
C VAL A 130 10.91 16.66 4.81
N ASP A 131 11.20 15.88 5.84
CA ASP A 131 11.44 14.44 5.82
C ASP A 131 10.18 13.61 6.14
N GLN A 132 9.04 14.25 6.38
CA GLN A 132 7.77 13.61 6.71
C GLN A 132 6.76 13.69 5.57
N VAL A 133 5.80 12.78 5.58
CA VAL A 133 4.64 12.76 4.70
C VAL A 133 3.45 13.37 5.44
N CYS A 134 2.85 14.40 4.84
CA CYS A 134 1.62 15.01 5.33
C CYS A 134 0.39 14.25 4.83
N THR A 135 -0.54 13.96 5.73
CA THR A 135 -1.87 13.44 5.41
C THR A 135 -2.94 14.37 5.99
N ASN A 136 -3.76 14.95 5.11
CA ASN A 136 -4.88 15.79 5.52
C ASN A 136 -6.02 14.92 6.07
N LEU A 137 -6.63 15.33 7.18
CA LEU A 137 -7.72 14.63 7.87
C LEU A 137 -8.85 15.63 8.19
N PRO A 138 -10.12 15.19 8.33
CA PRO A 138 -11.18 16.13 8.69
C PRO A 138 -10.93 16.86 10.02
N GLY A 139 -10.72 18.17 9.96
CA GLY A 139 -10.45 19.08 11.07
C GLY A 139 -9.03 19.03 11.62
N THR A 140 -8.10 18.30 10.97
CA THR A 140 -6.72 18.15 11.46
C THR A 140 -5.79 17.57 10.39
N TYR A 141 -4.53 17.36 10.74
CA TYR A 141 -3.56 16.70 9.87
C TYR A 141 -2.69 15.73 10.65
N HIS A 142 -2.04 14.84 9.92
CA HIS A 142 -1.04 13.94 10.46
C HIS A 142 0.26 14.04 9.67
N CYS A 143 1.37 14.21 10.39
CA CYS A 143 2.72 14.13 9.84
C CYS A 143 3.36 12.84 10.34
N ASP A 144 3.77 11.98 9.42
CA ASP A 144 4.43 10.72 9.76
C ASP A 144 5.64 10.49 8.86
N CYS A 145 6.53 9.60 9.28
CA CYS A 145 7.65 9.21 8.45
C CYS A 145 7.18 8.42 7.22
N PRO A 146 7.89 8.51 6.08
CA PRO A 146 7.61 7.69 4.92
C PRO A 146 7.61 6.20 5.27
N GLY A 147 6.88 5.37 4.51
CA GLY A 147 6.89 3.92 4.71
C GLY A 147 8.32 3.35 4.68
N GLY A 148 8.64 2.49 5.64
CA GLY A 148 9.99 1.95 5.84
C GLY A 148 10.90 2.83 6.72
N TYR A 149 10.43 3.99 7.18
CA TYR A 149 11.17 4.88 8.10
C TYR A 149 10.48 4.95 9.46
N HIS A 150 11.23 5.32 10.48
CA HIS A 150 10.72 5.60 11.83
C HIS A 150 11.29 6.91 12.36
N GLU A 151 10.57 7.50 13.32
CA GLU A 151 11.00 8.72 13.99
C GLU A 151 12.14 8.42 14.97
N ASP A 152 13.31 9.01 14.73
CA ASP A 152 14.47 8.95 15.64
C ASP A 152 15.10 10.33 15.78
N VAL A 153 15.17 10.82 17.02
CA VAL A 153 15.75 12.13 17.41
C VAL A 153 15.28 13.30 16.50
N GLY A 154 14.01 13.33 16.12
CA GLY A 154 13.43 14.40 15.32
C GLY A 154 13.74 14.34 13.82
N ALA A 155 14.16 13.17 13.33
CA ALA A 155 14.36 12.88 11.92
C ALA A 155 13.74 11.51 11.57
N CYS A 156 13.30 11.36 10.33
CA CYS A 156 12.89 10.08 9.79
C CYS A 156 14.13 9.30 9.37
N VAL A 157 14.40 8.24 10.13
CA VAL A 157 15.53 7.34 9.91
C VAL A 157 15.01 6.05 9.29
N ASP A 158 15.77 5.57 8.31
CA ASP A 158 15.48 4.31 7.64
C ASP A 158 15.43 3.16 8.64
N THR A 159 14.40 2.31 8.53
CA THR A 159 14.23 1.17 9.41
C THR A 159 15.11 0.04 8.89
N ASP A 160 16.17 -0.31 9.61
CA ASP A 160 17.00 -1.44 9.20
C ASP A 160 16.28 -2.77 9.46
N GLU A 161 15.55 -3.28 8.48
CA GLU A 161 14.85 -4.57 8.60
C GLU A 161 15.81 -5.76 8.68
N CYS A 162 17.09 -5.56 8.34
CA CYS A 162 18.15 -6.55 8.49
C CYS A 162 18.85 -6.50 9.87
N GLY A 163 18.62 -5.45 10.66
CA GLY A 163 19.31 -5.23 11.93
C GLY A 163 19.08 -6.34 12.97
N ASN A 164 17.89 -6.96 12.95
CA ASN A 164 17.56 -8.08 13.82
C ASN A 164 18.06 -9.40 13.23
N SER A 165 18.96 -10.08 13.94
CA SER A 165 19.46 -11.42 13.57
C SER A 165 19.94 -11.53 12.10
N ASN A 166 20.51 -10.45 11.55
CA ASN A 166 20.92 -10.33 10.13
C ASN A 166 19.77 -10.59 9.13
N GLY A 167 18.54 -10.22 9.48
CA GLY A 167 17.35 -10.38 8.64
C GLY A 167 16.75 -11.79 8.65
N ALA A 168 17.07 -12.63 9.64
CA ALA A 168 16.56 -14.01 9.73
C ALA A 168 15.03 -14.10 9.89
N GLU A 169 14.38 -13.03 10.35
CA GLU A 169 12.92 -12.96 10.50
C GLU A 169 12.21 -12.49 9.22
N VAL A 170 12.93 -11.81 8.32
CA VAL A 170 12.38 -11.18 7.10
C VAL A 170 12.79 -11.89 5.81
N CYS A 171 13.94 -12.57 5.82
CA CYS A 171 14.48 -13.29 4.67
C CYS A 171 14.47 -14.81 4.87
N HIS A 172 14.41 -15.55 3.75
CA HIS A 172 14.60 -17.00 3.76
C HIS A 172 15.97 -17.40 4.37
N PRO A 173 16.11 -18.54 5.08
CA PRO A 173 17.38 -18.94 5.71
C PRO A 173 18.58 -19.06 4.74
N SER A 174 18.32 -19.40 3.47
CA SER A 174 19.34 -19.45 2.41
C SER A 174 19.57 -18.11 1.70
N ALA A 175 19.02 -17.00 2.20
CA ALA A 175 19.19 -15.66 1.64
C ALA A 175 19.97 -14.75 2.59
N ARG A 176 20.72 -13.81 2.01
CA ARG A 176 21.35 -12.70 2.73
C ARG A 176 20.49 -11.44 2.61
N CYS A 177 20.15 -10.85 3.75
CA CYS A 177 19.43 -9.57 3.82
C CYS A 177 20.36 -8.39 3.51
N TRP A 178 19.82 -7.40 2.80
CA TRP A 178 20.46 -6.11 2.52
C TRP A 178 19.46 -5.00 2.73
N ASN A 179 19.76 -4.10 3.66
CA ASN A 179 18.93 -2.93 3.93
C ASN A 179 19.06 -1.90 2.80
N THR A 180 17.96 -1.22 2.47
CA THR A 180 17.89 -0.18 1.44
C THR A 180 17.00 0.98 1.91
N PRO A 181 17.18 2.21 1.41
CA PRO A 181 16.32 3.31 1.86
C PRO A 181 14.82 3.04 1.62
N GLY A 182 14.05 2.90 2.70
CA GLY A 182 12.62 2.62 2.75
C GLY A 182 12.22 1.14 2.58
N SER A 183 13.17 0.20 2.50
CA SER A 183 12.88 -1.22 2.32
C SER A 183 14.11 -2.12 2.48
N TYR A 184 14.01 -3.39 2.11
CA TYR A 184 15.13 -4.32 2.10
C TYR A 184 15.06 -5.25 0.90
N THR A 185 16.20 -5.90 0.60
CA THR A 185 16.28 -6.93 -0.42
C THR A 185 16.95 -8.18 0.13
N CYS A 186 16.35 -9.35 -0.14
CA CYS A 186 16.94 -10.64 0.20
C CYS A 186 17.55 -11.27 -1.05
N LEU A 187 18.85 -11.55 -1.02
CA LEU A 187 19.56 -12.21 -2.12
C LEU A 187 19.84 -13.66 -1.75
N CYS A 188 19.36 -14.60 -2.58
CA CYS A 188 19.65 -16.01 -2.40
C CYS A 188 21.17 -16.29 -2.50
N SER A 189 21.63 -17.22 -1.67
CA SER A 189 23.00 -17.72 -1.70
C SER A 189 23.30 -18.44 -3.02
N GLN A 190 24.59 -18.64 -3.32
CA GLN A 190 25.02 -19.35 -4.53
C GLN A 190 24.36 -20.75 -4.61
N GLY A 191 23.99 -21.19 -5.82
CA GLY A 191 23.28 -22.45 -6.05
C GLY A 191 21.77 -22.38 -5.79
N HIS A 192 21.23 -21.20 -5.43
CA HIS A 192 19.79 -20.99 -5.26
C HIS A 192 19.26 -19.88 -6.19
N ALA A 193 18.00 -20.00 -6.61
CA ALA A 193 17.25 -18.96 -7.30
C ALA A 193 16.04 -18.53 -6.47
N GLY A 194 15.64 -17.27 -6.65
CA GLY A 194 14.44 -16.70 -6.03
C GLY A 194 13.33 -16.45 -7.05
N LEU A 195 12.09 -16.63 -6.63
CA LEU A 195 10.91 -16.16 -7.38
C LEU A 195 10.63 -14.70 -6.98
N LEU A 196 10.97 -13.76 -7.88
CA LEU A 196 10.50 -12.37 -7.92
C LEU A 196 10.65 -11.53 -6.64
N GLY A 197 11.67 -10.66 -6.61
CA GLY A 197 11.62 -9.30 -6.03
C GLY A 197 11.42 -9.11 -4.52
N ILE A 198 11.01 -10.12 -3.76
CA ILE A 198 10.65 -10.03 -2.33
C ILE A 198 11.00 -11.32 -1.56
N GLY A 199 12.13 -11.95 -1.88
CA GLY A 199 12.98 -12.61 -0.87
C GLY A 199 12.46 -13.76 0.00
N ALA A 200 11.23 -14.23 -0.15
CA ALA A 200 10.63 -15.17 0.79
C ALA A 200 10.96 -16.64 0.51
N LEU A 201 11.45 -16.97 -0.70
CA LEU A 201 11.76 -18.35 -1.06
C LEU A 201 13.02 -18.44 -1.92
N CYS A 202 14.04 -19.12 -1.40
CA CYS A 202 15.19 -19.54 -2.20
C CYS A 202 15.03 -21.02 -2.52
N VAL A 203 14.83 -21.31 -3.80
CA VAL A 203 14.78 -22.68 -4.30
C VAL A 203 16.16 -23.09 -4.78
N ASP A 204 16.54 -24.31 -4.45
CA ASP A 204 17.74 -24.94 -4.99
C ASP A 204 17.68 -25.00 -6.52
N LEU A 205 18.78 -24.64 -7.18
CA LEU A 205 18.93 -24.79 -8.62
C LEU A 205 19.50 -26.17 -8.91
N ASP A 206 18.76 -27.01 -9.60
CA ASP A 206 19.30 -28.30 -10.04
C ASP A 206 20.25 -28.10 -11.23
N GLU A 207 21.54 -27.94 -10.95
CA GLU A 207 22.55 -27.75 -12.00
C GLU A 207 22.71 -28.97 -12.91
N CYS A 208 22.28 -30.17 -12.46
CA CYS A 208 22.38 -31.39 -13.25
C CYS A 208 21.38 -31.43 -14.43
N GLN A 209 20.29 -30.65 -14.37
CA GLN A 209 19.28 -30.59 -15.46
C GLN A 209 19.83 -29.97 -16.74
N GLN A 210 20.87 -29.14 -16.64
CA GLN A 210 21.51 -28.51 -17.80
C GLN A 210 22.90 -29.08 -18.01
N ASN A 211 23.10 -29.74 -19.16
CA ASN A 211 24.40 -30.24 -19.59
C ASN A 211 25.13 -31.09 -18.52
N ASN A 212 24.40 -31.91 -17.75
CA ASN A 212 24.93 -32.75 -16.67
C ASN A 212 25.77 -31.93 -15.65
N GLY A 213 25.39 -30.68 -15.36
CA GLY A 213 26.15 -29.78 -14.47
C GLY A 213 27.54 -29.40 -14.98
N GLY A 214 27.88 -29.70 -16.24
CA GLY A 214 29.25 -29.60 -16.73
C GLY A 214 30.20 -30.65 -16.15
N CYS A 215 29.67 -31.76 -15.61
CA CYS A 215 30.45 -32.92 -15.25
C CYS A 215 31.11 -33.57 -16.48
N HIS A 216 32.25 -34.23 -16.28
CA HIS A 216 32.93 -35.03 -17.29
C HIS A 216 31.97 -36.07 -17.89
N SER A 217 32.20 -36.48 -19.14
CA SER A 217 31.35 -37.47 -19.84
C SER A 217 31.31 -38.84 -19.14
N ALA A 218 32.36 -39.20 -18.40
CA ALA A 218 32.44 -40.38 -17.54
C ALA A 218 32.07 -40.13 -16.06
N ALA A 219 31.43 -38.99 -15.75
CA ALA A 219 30.94 -38.65 -14.42
C ALA A 219 29.41 -38.47 -14.40
N THR A 220 28.80 -38.87 -13.28
CA THR A 220 27.39 -38.64 -13.00
C THR A 220 27.25 -37.41 -12.09
N CYS A 221 26.40 -36.47 -12.48
CA CYS A 221 26.05 -35.33 -11.64
C CYS A 221 25.04 -35.74 -10.56
N SER A 222 25.26 -35.29 -9.32
CA SER A 222 24.29 -35.37 -8.23
C SER A 222 24.03 -33.97 -7.67
N ASN A 223 22.77 -33.54 -7.73
CA ASN A 223 22.33 -32.27 -7.20
C ASN A 223 22.22 -32.31 -5.66
N SER A 224 22.49 -31.18 -5.01
CA SER A 224 22.36 -31.00 -3.55
C SER A 224 21.90 -29.58 -3.24
N ALA A 225 21.32 -29.35 -2.06
CA ALA A 225 20.89 -28.00 -1.70
C ALA A 225 22.08 -27.01 -1.66
N GLY A 226 22.07 -26.02 -2.55
CA GLY A 226 23.11 -24.99 -2.68
C GLY A 226 24.24 -25.34 -3.65
N GLY A 227 24.13 -26.42 -4.42
CA GLY A 227 25.08 -26.76 -5.48
C GLY A 227 25.10 -28.25 -5.85
N PHE A 228 26.15 -28.71 -6.53
CA PHE A 228 26.17 -30.08 -7.07
C PHE A 228 27.57 -30.69 -7.03
N GLN A 229 27.63 -32.01 -7.18
CA GLN A 229 28.88 -32.77 -7.23
C GLN A 229 28.91 -33.74 -8.40
N CYS A 230 30.08 -33.88 -9.02
CA CYS A 230 30.32 -34.86 -10.07
C CYS A 230 31.00 -36.10 -9.49
N HIS A 231 30.45 -37.27 -9.80
CA HIS A 231 30.96 -38.56 -9.34
C HIS A 231 31.46 -39.37 -10.53
N CYS A 232 32.77 -39.60 -10.61
CA CYS A 232 33.34 -40.45 -11.66
C CYS A 232 32.76 -41.87 -11.58
N ALA A 233 32.45 -42.45 -12.75
CA ALA A 233 32.00 -43.83 -12.84
C ALA A 233 33.09 -44.81 -12.36
N SER A 234 32.70 -46.04 -12.01
CA SER A 234 33.66 -47.08 -11.63
C SER A 234 34.71 -47.32 -12.73
N GLY A 235 35.96 -47.51 -12.33
CA GLY A 235 37.10 -47.59 -13.26
C GLY A 235 37.67 -46.22 -13.68
N TRP A 236 37.19 -45.13 -13.08
CA TRP A 236 37.69 -43.78 -13.32
C TRP A 236 38.04 -43.08 -12.00
N ASP A 237 39.10 -42.27 -12.01
CA ASP A 237 39.63 -41.57 -10.85
C ASP A 237 39.80 -40.07 -11.13
N THR A 238 39.76 -39.27 -10.08
CA THR A 238 39.98 -37.81 -10.10
C THR A 238 41.46 -37.45 -9.96
N ARG A 239 42.32 -38.39 -9.55
CA ARG A 239 43.72 -38.16 -9.17
C ARG A 239 44.71 -37.94 -10.33
N GLY A 240 44.28 -38.01 -11.59
CA GLY A 240 45.14 -37.87 -12.77
C GLY A 240 45.06 -36.53 -13.52
N GLY A 241 44.13 -35.65 -13.16
CA GLY A 241 43.94 -34.34 -13.80
C GLY A 241 44.66 -33.22 -13.06
N HIS A 242 45.10 -32.18 -13.77
CA HIS A 242 45.61 -30.94 -13.16
C HIS A 242 44.53 -30.29 -12.28
N GLY A 243 44.60 -30.55 -10.97
CA GLY A 243 43.87 -29.88 -9.90
C GLY A 243 42.48 -30.43 -9.64
N ASP A 244 42.18 -30.67 -8.36
CA ASP A 244 40.93 -30.65 -7.57
C ASP A 244 39.56 -30.36 -8.24
N ARG A 245 39.35 -30.74 -9.49
CA ARG A 245 38.09 -30.50 -10.20
C ARG A 245 37.08 -31.62 -10.00
N GLY A 246 37.30 -32.58 -9.09
CA GLY A 246 36.28 -33.55 -8.63
C GLY A 246 35.33 -34.09 -9.72
N GLY A 247 35.81 -34.47 -10.91
CA GLY A 247 34.95 -34.96 -11.99
C GLY A 247 34.30 -33.91 -12.92
N HIS A 248 34.65 -32.63 -12.83
CA HIS A 248 34.13 -31.53 -13.67
C HIS A 248 34.95 -31.31 -14.96
N GLY A 249 34.26 -31.02 -16.07
CA GLY A 249 34.84 -30.70 -17.38
C GLY A 249 35.52 -31.88 -18.09
N ASP A 250 36.04 -31.65 -19.30
CA ASP A 250 36.55 -32.69 -20.22
C ASP A 250 37.79 -33.48 -19.76
N ARG A 251 38.43 -33.07 -18.66
CA ARG A 251 39.56 -33.80 -18.05
C ARG A 251 39.30 -34.15 -16.58
N GLY A 252 38.03 -34.12 -16.17
CA GLY A 252 37.62 -34.29 -14.77
C GLY A 252 37.77 -35.71 -14.24
N CYS A 253 37.62 -36.73 -15.10
CA CYS A 253 37.86 -38.13 -14.74
C CYS A 253 38.90 -38.73 -15.68
N VAL A 254 39.85 -39.46 -15.09
CA VAL A 254 40.90 -40.17 -15.81
C VAL A 254 40.70 -41.66 -15.61
N ASP A 255 40.86 -42.40 -16.70
CA ASP A 255 40.81 -43.86 -16.69
C ASP A 255 41.79 -44.43 -15.66
N GLN A 256 41.30 -45.30 -14.78
CA GLN A 256 42.12 -45.96 -13.78
C GLN A 256 42.77 -47.19 -14.43
N ASP A 257 44.09 -47.19 -14.60
CA ASP A 257 44.78 -48.37 -15.13
C ASP A 257 44.82 -49.50 -14.08
N GLU A 258 43.85 -50.41 -14.14
CA GLU A 258 43.77 -51.52 -13.19
C GLU A 258 44.89 -52.53 -13.40
N CYS A 259 45.52 -52.58 -14.59
CA CYS A 259 46.62 -53.50 -14.88
C CYS A 259 47.92 -53.15 -14.15
N VAL A 260 48.02 -51.96 -13.53
CA VAL A 260 49.11 -51.61 -12.63
C VAL A 260 49.07 -52.44 -11.34
N SER A 261 47.90 -52.95 -10.95
CA SER A 261 47.77 -53.80 -9.77
C SER A 261 48.28 -55.24 -10.07
N PRO A 262 49.21 -55.79 -9.26
CA PRO A 262 49.72 -57.15 -9.45
C PRO A 262 48.65 -58.23 -9.33
N SER A 263 47.53 -57.93 -8.69
CA SER A 263 46.38 -58.82 -8.50
C SER A 263 45.19 -58.48 -9.40
N ALA A 264 45.39 -57.66 -10.44
CA ALA A 264 44.31 -57.25 -11.34
C ALA A 264 43.70 -58.45 -12.08
N CYS A 265 44.55 -59.35 -12.57
CA CYS A 265 44.15 -60.52 -13.32
C CYS A 265 44.64 -61.82 -12.67
N PRO A 266 43.94 -62.95 -12.87
CA PRO A 266 44.38 -64.26 -12.41
C PRO A 266 45.78 -64.63 -12.94
N ALA A 267 46.52 -65.45 -12.21
CA ALA A 267 47.84 -65.92 -12.61
C ALA A 267 47.82 -66.52 -14.03
N HIS A 268 48.89 -66.27 -14.79
CA HIS A 268 49.07 -66.75 -16.17
C HIS A 268 48.15 -66.12 -17.25
N THR A 269 47.46 -65.03 -16.94
CA THR A 269 46.74 -64.20 -17.92
C THR A 269 47.50 -62.89 -18.25
N SER A 270 47.26 -62.34 -19.44
CA SER A 270 47.71 -60.99 -19.82
C SER A 270 46.61 -59.97 -19.56
N CYS A 271 46.94 -58.86 -18.88
CA CYS A 271 46.03 -57.75 -18.66
C CYS A 271 46.09 -56.73 -19.80
N ARG A 272 44.93 -56.22 -20.23
CA ARG A 272 44.81 -55.09 -21.14
C ARG A 272 43.83 -54.08 -20.55
N ASN A 273 44.32 -52.86 -20.34
CA ASN A 273 43.52 -51.74 -19.87
C ASN A 273 42.64 -51.17 -21.00
N TYR A 274 41.43 -50.74 -20.66
CA TYR A 274 40.48 -50.03 -21.53
C TYR A 274 39.81 -48.90 -20.74
N PRO A 275 39.29 -47.85 -21.42
CA PRO A 275 38.57 -46.79 -20.73
C PRO A 275 37.40 -47.31 -19.86
N GLY A 276 37.53 -47.16 -18.53
CA GLY A 276 36.59 -47.57 -17.50
C GLY A 276 36.58 -49.07 -17.16
N SER A 277 37.51 -49.87 -17.68
CA SER A 277 37.58 -51.30 -17.39
C SER A 277 38.86 -51.97 -17.89
N PHE A 278 39.19 -53.14 -17.37
CA PHE A 278 40.26 -53.97 -17.89
C PHE A 278 39.76 -55.34 -18.36
N ASN A 279 40.54 -56.00 -19.22
CA ASN A 279 40.28 -57.37 -19.63
C ASN A 279 41.51 -58.26 -19.40
N CYS A 280 41.26 -59.49 -18.97
CA CYS A 280 42.27 -60.51 -18.78
C CYS A 280 42.10 -61.60 -19.84
N SER A 281 43.12 -61.84 -20.65
CA SER A 281 43.11 -62.87 -21.68
C SER A 281 44.24 -63.87 -21.50
N CYS A 282 44.01 -65.14 -21.81
CA CYS A 282 45.08 -66.13 -21.89
C CYS A 282 45.87 -65.97 -23.18
N ALA A 283 47.18 -66.19 -23.13
CA ALA A 283 47.95 -66.43 -24.35
C ALA A 283 47.43 -67.74 -25.00
N SER A 284 47.29 -67.75 -26.33
CA SER A 284 46.68 -68.84 -27.11
C SER A 284 47.39 -70.20 -26.98
N ASN A 285 48.54 -70.23 -26.35
CA ASN A 285 49.40 -71.39 -26.11
C ASN A 285 49.50 -71.80 -24.63
N ASN A 286 48.74 -71.15 -23.73
CA ASN A 286 48.77 -71.43 -22.29
C ASN A 286 47.57 -72.28 -21.86
N THR A 287 47.71 -73.60 -21.96
CA THR A 287 46.66 -74.59 -21.63
C THR A 287 46.24 -74.52 -20.16
N VAL A 288 47.17 -74.21 -19.25
CA VAL A 288 46.89 -74.02 -17.81
C VAL A 288 45.90 -72.87 -17.57
N CYS A 289 46.07 -71.77 -18.31
CA CYS A 289 45.17 -70.62 -18.24
C CYS A 289 43.79 -70.93 -18.87
N ILE A 290 43.76 -71.66 -19.98
CA ILE A 290 42.52 -71.97 -20.71
C ILE A 290 41.62 -72.96 -19.93
N GLU A 291 42.22 -73.93 -19.25
CA GLU A 291 41.49 -74.95 -18.48
C GLU A 291 40.91 -74.39 -17.17
N THR A 292 41.62 -73.47 -16.51
CA THR A 292 41.22 -72.87 -15.22
C THR A 292 40.07 -71.84 -15.32
N GLN A 293 39.84 -71.21 -16.48
CA GLN A 293 38.74 -70.23 -16.67
C GLN A 293 37.33 -70.83 -16.70
N THR A 294 37.19 -72.16 -16.63
CA THR A 294 35.89 -72.83 -16.63
C THR A 294 35.23 -72.95 -15.25
N LEU A 295 35.86 -72.44 -14.17
CA LEU A 295 35.37 -72.66 -12.79
C LEU A 295 35.12 -71.43 -11.93
N ASP A 296 35.38 -70.19 -12.38
CA ASP A 296 34.98 -68.99 -11.62
C ASP A 296 34.50 -67.85 -12.54
N ARG A 297 33.19 -67.62 -12.58
CA ARG A 297 32.62 -66.32 -12.96
C ARG A 297 31.66 -65.85 -11.89
N GLY A 298 32.23 -65.25 -10.85
CA GLY A 298 31.60 -64.16 -10.12
C GLY A 298 31.23 -63.04 -11.08
N THR A 299 29.95 -62.70 -11.07
CA THR A 299 29.32 -61.42 -11.44
C THR A 299 29.93 -60.60 -12.60
N LEU A 300 29.33 -60.78 -13.78
CA LEU A 300 29.22 -59.76 -14.84
C LEU A 300 28.26 -58.64 -14.39
N PRO A 301 28.57 -57.34 -14.58
CA PRO A 301 27.52 -56.37 -14.78
C PRO A 301 26.98 -56.54 -16.21
N ARG A 302 25.67 -56.78 -16.30
CA ARG A 302 24.91 -56.89 -17.54
C ARG A 302 25.04 -55.57 -18.32
N ARG A 303 25.32 -55.66 -19.63
CA ARG A 303 25.02 -54.57 -20.57
C ARG A 303 23.51 -54.25 -20.50
N PRO A 304 23.08 -52.98 -20.55
CA PRO A 304 21.68 -52.65 -20.73
C PRO A 304 21.24 -53.13 -22.11
N ALA A 305 20.13 -53.87 -22.15
CA ALA A 305 19.48 -54.27 -23.38
C ALA A 305 18.98 -53.02 -24.12
N SER A 306 19.45 -52.81 -25.35
CA SER A 306 18.79 -51.87 -26.27
C SER A 306 17.42 -52.44 -26.62
N ARG A 307 16.36 -51.81 -26.12
CA ARG A 307 15.02 -51.99 -26.67
C ARG A 307 14.86 -51.03 -27.84
N SER A 308 15.09 -51.52 -29.04
CA SER A 308 14.48 -50.99 -30.25
C SER A 308 12.97 -51.20 -30.16
N ARG A 309 12.23 -50.17 -29.73
CA ARG A 309 10.77 -50.12 -29.93
C ARG A 309 10.53 -49.66 -31.36
N LEU A 310 9.99 -50.56 -32.19
CA LEU A 310 9.31 -50.20 -33.42
C LEU A 310 8.20 -49.19 -33.10
N PHE A 311 8.22 -48.05 -33.80
CA PHE A 311 7.09 -47.14 -33.90
C PHE A 311 5.98 -47.82 -34.71
N THR A 312 4.89 -48.19 -34.04
CA THR A 312 3.61 -48.48 -34.70
C THR A 312 2.77 -47.22 -34.62
N VAL A 313 2.51 -46.62 -35.78
CA VAL A 313 1.61 -45.46 -35.95
C VAL A 313 0.18 -45.90 -35.64
N PHE A 314 -0.42 -45.35 -34.58
CA PHE A 314 -1.87 -45.38 -34.38
C PHE A 314 -2.45 -44.02 -34.76
N LEU A 315 -3.16 -44.00 -35.89
CA LEU A 315 -4.09 -42.94 -36.27
C LEU A 315 -5.27 -42.95 -35.29
N ILE A 316 -5.42 -41.89 -34.50
CA ILE A 316 -6.66 -41.60 -33.78
C ILE A 316 -7.51 -40.73 -34.70
N ASN A 317 -8.60 -41.31 -35.19
CA ASN A 317 -9.67 -40.62 -35.89
C ASN A 317 -10.41 -39.71 -34.90
N PHE A 318 -10.50 -38.42 -35.25
CA PHE A 318 -11.47 -37.48 -34.70
C PHE A 318 -12.86 -37.90 -35.18
N MET A 319 -13.77 -38.25 -34.26
CA MET A 319 -15.21 -38.19 -34.52
C MET A 319 -15.84 -37.19 -33.56
N LEU A 320 -16.43 -36.17 -34.17
CA LEU A 320 -17.35 -35.21 -33.58
C LEU A 320 -18.49 -35.94 -32.88
N PHE A 321 -18.78 -35.54 -31.64
CA PHE A 321 -20.11 -35.14 -31.16
C PHE A 321 -19.93 -34.08 -30.09
#